data_AF-A0A962A850-F1
#
_entry.id   AF-A0A962A850-F1
#
_cell.length_a   1.000
_cell.length_b   1.000
_cell.length_c   1.000
_cell.angle_alpha   90.00
_cell.angle_beta   90.00
_cell.angle_gamma   90.00
#
_symmetry.space_group_name_H-M   'P 1'
#
loop_
_entity.id
_entity.type
_entity.pdbx_description
1 polymer ?
#
loop_
_entity_poly.entity_id
_entity_poly.type
_entity_poly.pdbx_seq_one_letter_code
_entity_poly.pdbx_strand_id
1 'polypeptide(L)'
;MRQKAVWKSYAAKHQLRYKPNSFFEVPEMNGIIDTHSVSVFSGEHSSPDARYSRKMTAIEIQLASKMPIEGGVASNGMTDIVQGLNFKDESTFDHKSWKKTYIAKSANRTVLEAYLTPERLDALTNLMKVENFWIILIFKDDVMLLRLDTSDPLNTEAKLDKVVKGMIKTAQALELNDGEADRLAKVEAKAPAKAVSIDLDEKTADSIGLELEEDEEPSEDQSSEENPSTEKE
;
A
#
# COMPACT_ATOMS: atom_id res chain seq x y z
N MET A 1 15.52 -6.69 29.14
CA MET A 1 15.96 -5.44 29.80
C MET A 1 16.79 -4.51 28.93
N ARG A 2 17.75 -5.01 28.12
CA ARG A 2 18.62 -4.17 27.28
C ARG A 2 17.89 -3.20 26.34
N GLN A 3 16.84 -3.66 25.65
CA GLN A 3 16.03 -2.83 24.74
C GLN A 3 15.42 -1.62 25.46
N LYS A 4 14.75 -1.82 26.60
CA LYS A 4 14.17 -0.74 27.43
C LYS A 4 15.18 0.33 27.80
N ALA A 5 16.38 -0.07 28.22
CA ALA A 5 17.45 0.87 28.56
C ALA A 5 17.94 1.68 27.34
N VAL A 6 18.13 1.01 26.20
CA VAL A 6 18.57 1.65 24.94
C VAL A 6 17.52 2.63 24.43
N TRP A 7 16.26 2.24 24.40
CA TRP A 7 15.16 3.08 23.94
C TRP A 7 14.99 4.29 24.86
N LYS A 8 15.07 4.09 26.19
CA LYS A 8 15.05 5.21 27.14
C LYS A 8 16.21 6.21 26.91
N SER A 9 17.42 5.70 26.67
CA SER A 9 18.60 6.54 26.36
C SER A 9 18.40 7.32 25.07
N TYR A 10 17.97 6.64 24.01
CA TYR A 10 17.71 7.24 22.71
C TYR A 10 16.62 8.30 22.79
N ALA A 11 15.50 8.02 23.47
CA ALA A 11 14.43 8.97 23.69
C ALA A 11 14.90 10.22 24.44
N ALA A 12 15.71 10.06 25.50
CA ALA A 12 16.27 11.20 26.23
C ALA A 12 17.17 12.07 25.34
N LYS A 13 18.01 11.45 24.51
CA LYS A 13 18.91 12.16 23.58
C LYS A 13 18.17 12.96 22.51
N HIS A 14 17.07 12.41 21.99
CA HIS A 14 16.28 13.02 20.92
C HIS A 14 15.01 13.73 21.43
N GLN A 15 14.88 13.94 22.74
CA GLN A 15 13.72 14.59 23.37
C GLN A 15 12.37 13.93 23.03
N LEU A 16 12.37 12.61 22.81
CA LEU A 16 11.17 11.83 22.55
C LEU A 16 10.49 11.46 23.86
N ARG A 17 9.17 11.31 23.82
CA ARG A 17 8.40 10.76 24.95
C ARG A 17 8.64 9.26 25.00
N TYR A 18 9.14 8.76 26.13
CA TYR A 18 9.33 7.33 26.39
C TYR A 18 8.25 6.79 27.34
N LYS A 19 7.62 5.68 26.98
CA LYS A 19 6.70 4.93 27.85
C LYS A 19 7.26 3.52 28.07
N PRO A 20 7.63 3.13 29.30
CA PRO A 20 8.23 1.82 29.56
C PRO A 20 7.28 0.62 29.37
N ASN A 21 5.96 0.87 29.29
CA ASN A 21 4.87 -0.11 29.34
C ASN A 21 5.02 -1.13 30.49
N SER A 22 4.13 -2.11 30.60
CA SER A 22 4.19 -3.14 31.65
C SER A 22 5.49 -3.94 31.58
N PHE A 23 5.84 -4.70 32.63
CA PHE A 23 7.12 -5.44 32.69
C PHE A 23 7.31 -6.37 31.48
N PHE A 24 6.23 -7.02 31.02
CA PHE A 24 6.18 -7.93 29.87
C PHE A 24 5.90 -7.27 28.51
N GLU A 25 5.67 -5.96 28.49
CA GLU A 25 5.40 -5.20 27.27
C GLU A 25 6.65 -4.50 26.78
N VAL A 26 6.75 -4.39 25.45
CA VAL A 26 7.79 -3.61 24.79
C VAL A 26 7.51 -2.13 25.05
N PRO A 27 8.53 -1.31 25.33
CA PRO A 27 8.34 0.12 25.53
C PRO A 27 7.86 0.80 24.24
N GLU A 28 7.41 2.04 24.37
CA GLU A 28 7.08 2.92 23.25
C GLU A 28 7.92 4.20 23.31
N MET A 29 8.22 4.75 22.15
CA MET A 29 8.78 6.09 22.00
C MET A 29 7.99 6.85 20.95
N ASN A 30 7.68 8.11 21.20
CA ASN A 30 7.04 8.95 20.20
C ASN A 30 7.50 10.41 20.33
N GLY A 31 7.63 11.12 19.22
CA GLY A 31 8.05 12.52 19.21
C GLY A 31 8.31 13.04 17.80
N ILE A 32 9.06 14.13 17.69
CA ILE A 32 9.39 14.77 16.41
C ILE A 32 10.91 14.70 16.20
N ILE A 33 11.34 14.27 15.02
CA ILE A 33 12.75 14.30 14.59
C ILE A 33 12.79 14.88 13.18
N ASP A 34 13.62 15.90 12.94
CA ASP A 34 13.79 16.54 11.64
C ASP A 34 12.45 16.84 10.94
N THR A 35 11.53 17.50 11.67
CA THR A 35 10.14 17.85 11.28
C THR A 35 9.15 16.71 11.11
N HIS A 36 9.55 15.45 11.25
CA HIS A 36 8.66 14.31 11.06
C HIS A 36 8.20 13.74 12.41
N SER A 37 6.94 13.32 12.48
CA SER A 37 6.41 12.58 13.63
C SER A 37 6.91 11.15 13.57
N VAL A 38 7.69 10.73 14.57
CA VAL A 38 8.28 9.39 14.65
C VAL A 38 7.71 8.65 15.86
N SER A 39 7.26 7.42 15.63
CA SER A 39 6.81 6.51 16.68
C SER A 39 7.55 5.17 16.58
N VAL A 40 7.96 4.61 17.72
CA VAL A 40 8.64 3.32 17.83
C VAL A 40 7.93 2.50 18.90
N PHE A 41 7.43 1.32 18.55
CA PHE A 41 6.61 0.49 19.43
C PHE A 41 6.72 -0.99 19.04
N SER A 42 5.94 -1.87 19.68
CA SER A 42 5.82 -3.27 19.25
C SER A 42 4.60 -3.46 18.36
N GLY A 43 4.82 -3.85 17.12
CA GLY A 43 3.78 -4.35 16.23
C GLY A 43 3.55 -5.85 16.43
N GLU A 44 2.34 -6.32 16.15
CA GLU A 44 2.01 -7.74 16.11
C GLU A 44 1.63 -8.12 14.68
N HIS A 45 2.25 -9.18 14.17
CA HIS A 45 1.90 -9.79 12.89
C HIS A 45 1.28 -11.15 13.13
N SER A 46 0.08 -11.34 12.57
CA SER A 46 -0.59 -12.63 12.58
C SER A 46 -0.07 -13.46 11.41
N SER A 47 0.46 -14.64 11.71
CA SER A 47 0.74 -15.64 10.67
C SER A 47 -0.57 -16.31 10.24
N PRO A 48 -0.68 -16.81 8.99
CA PRO A 48 -1.79 -17.69 8.58
C PRO A 48 -1.96 -18.89 9.51
N ASP A 49 -0.87 -19.33 10.16
CA ASP A 49 -0.96 -20.22 11.30
C ASP A 49 -1.33 -19.42 12.56
N ALA A 50 -2.63 -19.44 12.90
CA ALA A 50 -3.26 -18.71 14.01
C ALA A 50 -2.61 -18.97 15.38
N ARG A 51 -1.71 -19.96 15.49
CA ARG A 51 -0.97 -20.28 16.72
C ARG A 51 0.26 -19.41 16.93
N TYR A 52 0.67 -18.61 15.94
CA TYR A 52 1.87 -17.80 16.01
C TYR A 52 1.59 -16.33 15.64
N SER A 53 1.43 -15.49 16.67
CA SER A 53 1.65 -14.05 16.52
C SER A 53 3.12 -13.74 16.76
N ARG A 54 3.72 -12.96 15.87
CA ARG A 54 5.11 -12.51 16.03
C ARG A 54 5.09 -11.05 16.49
N LYS A 55 5.68 -10.81 17.66
CA LYS A 55 5.99 -9.45 18.12
C LYS A 55 7.21 -8.93 17.35
N MET A 56 7.07 -7.76 16.74
CA MET A 56 8.09 -7.09 15.95
C MET A 56 8.26 -5.66 16.45
N THR A 57 9.46 -5.09 16.30
CA THR A 57 9.66 -3.66 16.49
C THR A 57 9.07 -2.94 15.29
N ALA A 58 8.09 -2.08 15.52
CA ALA A 58 7.50 -1.20 14.51
C ALA A 58 8.06 0.22 14.67
N ILE A 59 8.42 0.84 13.56
CA ILE A 59 8.77 2.25 13.46
C ILE A 59 7.86 2.89 12.42
N GLU A 60 7.21 3.97 12.81
CA GLU A 60 6.28 4.73 11.97
C GLU A 60 6.77 6.17 11.83
N ILE A 61 6.75 6.66 10.60
CA ILE A 61 6.99 8.06 10.25
C ILE A 61 5.77 8.56 9.49
N GLN A 62 5.10 9.57 10.06
CA GLN A 62 4.07 10.29 9.35
C GLN A 62 4.71 11.36 8.48
N LEU A 63 4.42 11.33 7.19
CA LEU A 63 4.84 12.33 6.23
C LEU A 63 3.91 13.55 6.32
N ALA A 64 4.44 14.73 6.02
CA ALA A 64 3.70 15.98 6.05
C ALA A 64 2.81 16.16 4.81
N SER A 65 3.22 15.58 3.68
CA SER A 65 2.50 15.66 2.42
C SER A 65 1.20 14.88 2.42
N LYS A 66 0.26 15.37 1.61
CA LYS A 66 -1.01 14.71 1.31
C LYS A 66 -1.07 14.34 -0.16
N MET A 67 -1.33 13.08 -0.43
CA MET A 67 -1.50 12.58 -1.80
C MET A 67 -2.93 12.87 -2.28
N PRO A 68 -3.13 13.21 -3.57
CA PRO A 68 -4.48 13.40 -4.12
C PRO A 68 -5.23 12.08 -4.35
N ILE A 69 -4.52 10.96 -4.28
CA ILE A 69 -5.05 9.60 -4.47
C ILE A 69 -4.83 8.76 -3.22
N GLU A 70 -5.59 7.68 -3.08
CA GLU A 70 -5.28 6.60 -2.14
C GLU A 70 -4.40 5.53 -2.77
N GLY A 71 -3.60 4.85 -1.95
CA GLY A 71 -2.79 3.73 -2.39
C GLY A 71 -1.77 3.27 -1.34
N GLY A 72 -0.92 2.33 -1.75
CA GLY A 72 0.14 1.83 -0.93
C GLY A 72 1.22 1.10 -1.72
N VAL A 73 2.41 1.08 -1.15
CA VAL A 73 3.59 0.38 -1.67
C VAL A 73 4.16 -0.48 -0.55
N ALA A 74 4.31 -1.78 -0.80
CA ALA A 74 4.73 -2.72 0.22
C ALA A 74 5.85 -3.64 -0.26
N SER A 75 6.72 -3.98 0.68
CA SER A 75 7.63 -5.12 0.56
C SER A 75 6.93 -6.43 0.94
N ASN A 76 7.58 -7.56 0.66
CA ASN A 76 7.01 -8.91 0.76
C ASN A 76 6.22 -9.21 2.05
N GLY A 77 6.70 -8.76 3.22
CA GLY A 77 6.02 -9.04 4.50
C GLY A 77 4.77 -8.21 4.77
N MET A 78 4.43 -7.27 3.88
CA MET A 78 3.32 -6.31 4.05
C MET A 78 2.38 -6.29 2.84
N THR A 79 2.56 -7.22 1.89
CA THR A 79 1.76 -7.27 0.66
C THR A 79 0.28 -7.46 0.96
N ASP A 80 -0.04 -8.33 1.91
CA ASP A 80 -1.42 -8.70 2.25
C ASP A 80 -2.19 -7.49 2.80
N ILE A 81 -1.50 -6.58 3.50
CA ILE A 81 -2.09 -5.33 3.99
C ILE A 81 -2.51 -4.44 2.82
N VAL A 82 -1.62 -4.19 1.86
CA VAL A 82 -1.94 -3.35 0.68
C VAL A 82 -2.98 -4.02 -0.21
N GLN A 83 -2.98 -5.35 -0.31
CA GLN A 83 -4.02 -6.09 -1.02
C GLN A 83 -5.39 -5.96 -0.34
N GLY A 84 -5.43 -6.05 0.99
CA GLY A 84 -6.66 -5.91 1.79
C GLY A 84 -7.28 -4.51 1.75
N LEU A 85 -6.52 -3.49 1.36
CA LEU A 85 -7.03 -2.12 1.15
C LEU A 85 -7.88 -1.98 -0.14
N ASN A 86 -7.96 -3.04 -0.96
CA ASN A 86 -8.84 -3.11 -2.15
C ASN A 86 -8.62 -2.00 -3.20
N PHE A 87 -7.39 -1.50 -3.31
CA PHE A 87 -7.01 -0.63 -4.43
C PHE A 87 -7.09 -1.39 -5.75
N LYS A 88 -7.67 -0.76 -6.79
CA LYS A 88 -8.00 -1.42 -8.05
C LYS A 88 -6.78 -1.68 -8.92
N ASP A 89 -5.91 -0.67 -9.02
CA ASP A 89 -4.83 -0.72 -9.99
C ASP A 89 -3.51 -1.12 -9.33
N GLU A 90 -2.82 -2.08 -9.93
CA GLU A 90 -1.45 -2.45 -9.57
C GLU A 90 -0.46 -1.85 -10.57
N SER A 91 0.63 -1.30 -10.04
CA SER A 91 1.73 -0.70 -10.80
C SER A 91 2.97 -1.58 -10.69
N THR A 92 3.63 -1.81 -11.82
CA THR A 92 4.94 -2.45 -11.90
C THR A 92 5.96 -1.46 -12.44
N PHE A 93 7.13 -1.35 -11.80
CA PHE A 93 8.16 -0.40 -12.16
C PHE A 93 9.35 -1.09 -12.82
N ASP A 94 9.78 -0.58 -13.97
CA ASP A 94 11.06 -0.96 -14.59
C ASP A 94 12.20 -0.21 -13.88
N HIS A 95 12.56 -0.71 -12.70
CA HIS A 95 13.61 -0.12 -11.87
C HIS A 95 14.54 -1.22 -11.35
N LYS A 96 15.86 -1.04 -11.50
CA LYS A 96 16.91 -2.04 -11.19
C LYS A 96 16.78 -2.71 -9.82
N SER A 97 16.23 -1.97 -8.85
CA SER A 97 16.11 -2.34 -7.45
C SER A 97 14.74 -2.92 -7.08
N TRP A 98 13.78 -2.88 -8.02
CA TRP A 98 12.42 -3.35 -7.81
C TRP A 98 12.37 -4.87 -7.89
N LYS A 99 11.85 -5.53 -6.86
CA LYS A 99 11.69 -6.99 -6.84
C LYS A 99 10.24 -7.34 -7.18
N LYS A 100 10.05 -8.50 -7.82
CA LYS A 100 8.71 -9.05 -8.11
C LYS A 100 7.86 -9.32 -6.85
N THR A 101 8.50 -9.40 -5.69
CA THR A 101 7.84 -9.58 -4.39
C THR A 101 7.38 -8.26 -3.76
N TYR A 102 7.66 -7.12 -4.40
CA TYR A 102 7.14 -5.83 -3.97
C TYR A 102 5.89 -5.52 -4.77
N ILE A 103 4.90 -4.90 -4.11
CA ILE A 103 3.66 -4.49 -4.76
C ILE A 103 3.44 -3.00 -4.57
N ALA A 104 2.79 -2.39 -5.55
CA ALA A 104 2.35 -1.01 -5.50
C ALA A 104 0.94 -0.96 -6.06
N LYS A 105 -0.03 -0.57 -5.24
CA LYS A 105 -1.43 -0.48 -5.65
C LYS A 105 -2.00 0.90 -5.32
N SER A 106 -2.90 1.40 -6.16
CA SER A 106 -3.56 2.70 -5.92
C SER A 106 -4.96 2.76 -6.53
N ALA A 107 -5.69 3.82 -6.17
CA ALA A 107 -6.93 4.20 -6.82
C ALA A 107 -6.72 4.70 -8.26
N ASN A 108 -5.51 5.17 -8.60
CA ASN A 108 -5.16 5.64 -9.94
C ASN A 108 -3.69 5.35 -10.27
N ARG A 109 -3.47 4.34 -11.11
CA ARG A 109 -2.14 3.91 -11.55
C ARG A 109 -1.25 5.04 -12.08
N THR A 110 -1.80 5.90 -12.93
CA THR A 110 -1.01 6.94 -13.62
C THR A 110 -0.48 7.98 -12.64
N VAL A 111 -1.26 8.34 -11.61
CA VAL A 111 -0.82 9.28 -10.57
C VAL A 111 0.26 8.65 -9.70
N LEU A 112 0.10 7.37 -9.32
CA LEU A 112 1.12 6.66 -8.56
C LEU A 112 2.45 6.54 -9.32
N GLU A 113 2.40 6.22 -10.61
CA GLU A 113 3.58 6.17 -11.48
C GLU A 113 4.23 7.55 -11.63
N ALA A 114 3.44 8.62 -11.72
CA ALA A 114 3.95 9.99 -11.79
C ALA A 114 4.53 10.51 -10.46
N TYR A 115 4.14 9.91 -9.34
CA TYR A 115 4.67 10.18 -8.00
C TYR A 115 5.95 9.39 -7.72
N LEU A 116 6.00 8.10 -8.07
CA LEU A 116 7.17 7.23 -7.81
C LEU A 116 8.28 7.45 -8.84
N THR A 117 8.93 8.61 -8.74
CA THR A 117 10.14 8.95 -9.51
C THR A 117 11.30 7.97 -9.23
N PRO A 118 12.32 7.89 -10.09
CA PRO A 118 13.49 7.05 -9.84
C PRO A 118 14.17 7.31 -8.49
N GLU A 119 14.26 8.57 -8.06
CA GLU A 119 14.85 8.95 -6.76
C GLU A 119 14.02 8.42 -5.58
N ARG A 120 12.69 8.52 -5.65
CA ARG A 120 11.78 7.97 -4.63
C ARG A 120 11.83 6.44 -4.60
N LEU A 121 11.89 5.81 -5.77
CA LEU A 121 12.05 4.36 -5.88
C LEU A 121 13.39 3.90 -5.31
N ASP A 122 14.49 4.59 -5.58
CA ASP A 122 15.78 4.27 -4.97
C ASP A 122 15.73 4.43 -3.44
N ALA A 123 15.17 5.54 -2.94
CA ALA A 123 15.03 5.76 -1.49
C ALA A 123 14.19 4.68 -0.79
N LEU A 124 13.06 4.29 -1.38
CA LEU A 124 12.17 3.27 -0.84
C LEU A 124 12.78 1.86 -0.94
N THR A 125 13.31 1.50 -2.11
CA THR A 125 13.90 0.17 -2.32
C THR A 125 15.17 -0.04 -1.52
N ASN A 126 15.92 1.01 -1.17
CA ASN A 126 17.06 0.91 -0.27
C ASN A 126 16.66 0.45 1.14
N LEU A 127 15.49 0.87 1.66
CA LEU A 127 14.95 0.31 2.90
C LEU A 127 14.45 -1.12 2.71
N MET A 128 13.71 -1.39 1.63
CA MET A 128 13.11 -2.72 1.37
C MET A 128 14.15 -3.82 1.12
N LYS A 129 15.37 -3.46 0.71
CA LYS A 129 16.47 -4.42 0.51
C LYS A 129 17.08 -4.92 1.82
N VAL A 130 16.89 -4.20 2.93
CA VAL A 130 17.46 -4.60 4.21
C VAL A 130 16.77 -5.88 4.67
N GLU A 131 17.57 -6.90 4.99
CA GLU A 131 17.05 -8.18 5.45
C GLU A 131 16.26 -8.01 6.75
N ASN A 132 15.15 -8.74 6.88
CA ASN A 132 14.23 -8.69 8.03
C ASN A 132 13.52 -7.34 8.23
N PHE A 133 13.52 -6.45 7.23
CA PHE A 133 12.69 -5.25 7.24
C PHE A 133 11.46 -5.45 6.36
N TRP A 134 10.31 -5.19 6.96
CA TRP A 134 9.02 -5.16 6.30
C TRP A 134 8.56 -3.72 6.21
N ILE A 135 8.71 -3.15 5.02
CA ILE A 135 8.38 -1.76 4.73
C ILE A 135 7.01 -1.68 4.06
N ILE A 136 6.22 -0.71 4.47
CA ILE A 136 4.99 -0.29 3.81
C ILE A 136 4.91 1.24 3.81
N LEU A 137 4.54 1.80 2.67
CA LEU A 137 4.14 3.20 2.50
C LEU A 137 2.65 3.20 2.19
N ILE A 138 1.83 3.85 3.00
CA ILE A 138 0.38 3.99 2.77
C ILE A 138 0.07 5.47 2.63
N PHE A 139 -0.79 5.80 1.68
CA PHE A 139 -1.42 7.10 1.59
C PHE A 139 -2.92 6.87 1.47
N LYS A 140 -3.66 7.24 2.52
CA LYS A 140 -5.11 7.03 2.63
C LYS A 140 -5.72 8.24 3.31
N ASP A 141 -6.81 8.75 2.75
CA ASP A 141 -7.42 10.00 3.18
C ASP A 141 -6.37 11.13 3.26
N ASP A 142 -6.25 11.78 4.42
CA ASP A 142 -5.32 12.86 4.71
C ASP A 142 -3.98 12.39 5.29
N VAL A 143 -3.72 11.08 5.33
CA VAL A 143 -2.57 10.50 6.02
C VAL A 143 -1.64 9.80 5.05
N MET A 144 -0.35 10.19 5.10
CA MET A 144 0.74 9.48 4.46
C MET A 144 1.68 8.91 5.53
N LEU A 145 1.86 7.60 5.52
CA LEU A 145 2.55 6.84 6.57
C LEU A 145 3.61 5.93 5.96
N LEU A 146 4.86 6.13 6.35
CA LEU A 146 5.94 5.18 6.13
C LEU A 146 6.14 4.34 7.40
N ARG A 147 5.96 3.03 7.27
CA ARG A 147 6.13 2.09 8.37
C ARG A 147 7.17 1.02 8.05
N LEU A 148 7.95 0.66 9.06
CA LEU A 148 8.93 -0.41 9.05
C LEU A 148 8.67 -1.33 10.24
N ASP A 149 8.52 -2.62 9.96
CA ASP A 149 8.49 -3.64 11.00
C ASP A 149 9.72 -4.53 10.86
N THR A 150 10.38 -4.80 11.99
CA THR A 150 11.56 -5.65 12.02
C THR A 150 11.56 -6.57 13.23
N SER A 151 12.10 -7.78 13.05
CA SER A 151 12.33 -8.70 14.16
C SER A 151 13.56 -8.36 15.00
N ASP A 152 14.42 -7.44 14.56
CA ASP A 152 15.53 -6.95 15.40
C ASP A 152 14.94 -6.09 16.54
N PRO A 153 15.23 -6.39 17.81
CA PRO A 153 14.77 -5.56 18.94
C PRO A 153 15.46 -4.18 18.99
N LEU A 154 16.43 -3.90 18.13
CA LEU A 154 17.21 -2.66 18.10
C LEU A 154 17.84 -2.35 19.46
N ASN A 155 18.60 -3.34 19.95
CA ASN A 155 19.19 -3.37 21.30
C ASN A 155 20.50 -2.58 21.46
N THR A 156 20.83 -1.72 20.50
CA THR A 156 21.94 -0.76 20.58
C THR A 156 21.49 0.59 20.04
N GLU A 157 21.97 1.68 20.66
CA GLU A 157 21.61 3.04 20.26
C GLU A 157 22.06 3.32 18.81
N ALA A 158 23.25 2.85 18.43
CA ALA A 158 23.77 3.03 17.08
C ALA A 158 22.92 2.35 15.99
N LYS A 159 22.36 1.17 16.27
CA LYS A 159 21.45 0.49 15.33
C LYS A 159 20.14 1.25 15.21
N LEU A 160 19.52 1.59 16.35
CA LEU A 160 18.26 2.34 16.37
C LEU A 160 18.41 3.69 15.63
N ASP A 161 19.47 4.44 15.93
CA ASP A 161 19.80 5.71 15.27
C ASP A 161 19.99 5.54 13.76
N LYS A 162 20.74 4.51 13.33
CA LYS A 162 20.95 4.23 11.90
C LYS A 162 19.64 3.93 11.18
N VAL A 163 18.74 3.15 11.79
CA VAL A 163 17.45 2.80 11.19
C VAL A 163 16.54 4.01 11.11
N VAL A 164 16.37 4.74 12.22
CA VAL A 164 15.52 5.94 12.26
C VAL A 164 16.02 7.00 11.28
N LYS A 165 17.33 7.28 11.22
CA LYS A 165 17.90 8.20 10.23
C LYS A 165 17.70 7.72 8.78
N GLY A 166 17.81 6.41 8.55
CA GLY A 166 17.51 5.82 7.24
C GLY A 166 16.06 6.08 6.82
N MET A 167 15.12 5.83 7.73
CA MET A 167 13.70 6.08 7.49
C MET A 167 13.39 7.56 7.29
N ILE A 168 13.97 8.47 8.09
CA ILE A 168 13.79 9.92 7.93
C ILE A 168 14.29 10.38 6.56
N LYS A 169 15.47 9.93 6.12
CA LYS A 169 15.99 10.26 4.78
C LYS A 169 15.07 9.76 3.68
N THR A 170 14.52 8.56 3.83
CA THR A 170 13.54 8.03 2.86
C THR A 170 12.23 8.83 2.91
N ALA A 171 11.74 9.18 4.09
CA ALA A 171 10.54 10.01 4.24
C ALA A 171 10.73 11.38 3.55
N GLN A 172 11.85 12.05 3.77
CA GLN A 172 12.21 13.31 3.10
C GLN A 172 12.21 13.20 1.58
N ALA A 173 12.71 12.09 1.01
CA ALA A 173 12.67 11.87 -0.43
C ALA A 173 11.25 11.60 -0.96
N LEU A 174 10.39 11.04 -0.12
CA LEU A 174 9.00 10.71 -0.43
C LEU A 174 8.04 11.92 -0.25
N GLU A 175 8.44 12.97 0.46
CA GLU A 175 7.67 14.21 0.53
C GLU A 175 7.43 14.81 -0.86
N LEU A 176 6.27 15.45 -1.04
CA LEU A 176 5.93 16.18 -2.25
C LEU A 176 6.71 17.49 -2.29
N ASN A 177 7.22 17.83 -3.47
CA ASN A 177 7.84 19.13 -3.70
C ASN A 177 6.77 20.21 -3.85
N ASP A 178 7.16 21.47 -3.72
CA ASP A 178 6.28 22.62 -3.92
C ASP A 178 5.57 22.56 -5.29
N GLY A 179 4.24 22.64 -5.29
CA GLY A 179 3.40 22.56 -6.49
C GLY A 179 3.23 21.15 -7.08
N GLU A 180 3.87 20.13 -6.51
CA GLU A 180 3.74 18.77 -7.01
C GLU A 180 2.36 18.17 -6.74
N ALA A 181 1.75 18.47 -5.60
CA ALA A 181 0.38 18.04 -5.28
C ALA A 181 -0.62 18.49 -6.36
N ASP A 182 -0.55 19.76 -6.78
CA ASP A 182 -1.40 20.32 -7.84
C ASP A 182 -1.13 19.66 -9.19
N ARG A 183 0.14 19.34 -9.49
CA ARG A 183 0.52 18.60 -10.71
C ARG A 183 -0.11 17.21 -10.71
N LEU A 184 -0.03 16.49 -9.59
CA LEU A 184 -0.59 15.14 -9.45
C LEU A 184 -2.12 15.15 -9.53
N ALA A 185 -2.79 16.11 -8.89
CA ALA A 185 -4.24 16.29 -8.99
C ALA A 185 -4.69 16.56 -10.44
N LYS A 186 -3.91 17.33 -11.21
CA LYS A 186 -4.18 17.54 -12.65
C LYS A 186 -3.99 16.27 -13.48
N VAL A 187 -3.06 15.39 -13.10
CA VAL A 187 -2.88 14.08 -13.76
C VAL A 187 -4.09 13.19 -13.46
N GLU A 188 -4.55 13.19 -12.21
CA GLU A 188 -5.73 12.44 -11.78
C GLU A 188 -6.98 12.85 -12.58
N ALA A 189 -7.24 14.15 -12.69
CA ALA A 189 -8.37 14.69 -13.44
C ALA A 189 -8.35 14.34 -14.94
N LYS A 190 -7.18 14.04 -15.52
CA LYS A 190 -7.02 13.68 -16.94
C LYS A 190 -7.09 12.17 -17.21
N ALA A 191 -6.81 11.34 -16.20
CA ALA A 191 -6.84 9.89 -16.33
C ALA A 191 -8.18 9.33 -16.88
N PRO A 192 -9.38 9.79 -16.45
CA PRO A 192 -10.64 9.23 -16.97
C PRO A 192 -10.89 9.54 -18.45
N ALA A 193 -10.29 10.60 -19.01
CA ALA A 193 -10.55 11.01 -20.39
C ALA A 193 -9.89 10.10 -21.44
N LYS A 194 -8.88 9.30 -21.06
CA LYS A 194 -8.19 8.38 -21.98
C LYS A 194 -8.80 6.97 -22.05
N ALA A 195 -9.57 6.55 -21.04
CA ALA A 195 -10.19 5.22 -21.03
C ALA A 195 -11.46 5.12 -21.89
N VAL A 196 -11.97 6.26 -22.41
CA VAL A 196 -13.21 6.34 -23.21
C VAL A 196 -12.93 6.71 -24.68
N SER A 197 -11.66 6.75 -25.11
CA SER A 197 -11.37 6.58 -26.55
C SER A 197 -11.47 5.09 -26.87
N ILE A 198 -12.72 4.60 -26.90
CA ILE A 198 -13.06 3.34 -27.56
C ILE A 198 -12.54 3.48 -28.98
N ASP A 199 -11.63 2.58 -29.37
CA ASP A 199 -11.27 2.33 -30.76
C ASP A 199 -12.57 1.96 -31.49
N LEU A 200 -13.24 2.97 -32.06
CA LEU A 200 -14.16 2.77 -33.17
C LEU A 200 -13.29 2.32 -34.34
N ASP A 201 -13.07 1.02 -34.39
CA ASP A 201 -12.47 0.34 -35.52
C ASP A 201 -13.32 0.71 -36.74
N GLU A 202 -12.77 1.55 -37.62
CA GLU A 202 -13.45 2.20 -38.77
C GLU A 202 -13.79 1.19 -39.89
N LYS A 203 -13.92 -0.10 -39.55
CA LYS A 203 -14.05 -1.23 -40.48
C LYS A 203 -15.35 -2.03 -40.36
N THR A 204 -16.30 -1.63 -39.51
CA THR A 204 -17.57 -2.38 -39.35
C THR A 204 -18.82 -1.58 -39.74
N ALA A 205 -18.68 -0.52 -40.53
CA ALA A 205 -19.82 0.29 -40.98
C ALA A 205 -20.56 -0.26 -42.23
N ASP A 206 -20.13 -1.38 -42.83
CA ASP A 206 -20.67 -1.88 -44.11
C ASP A 206 -21.51 -3.16 -44.05
N SER A 207 -21.93 -3.64 -42.87
CA SER A 207 -22.67 -4.91 -42.77
C SER A 207 -23.71 -4.94 -41.66
N ILE A 208 -24.57 -3.94 -41.56
CA ILE A 208 -25.88 -4.11 -40.92
C ILE A 208 -26.91 -4.13 -42.04
N GLY A 209 -26.99 -5.28 -42.72
CA GLY A 209 -28.12 -5.64 -43.54
C GLY A 209 -29.32 -5.83 -42.63
N LEU A 210 -30.25 -4.89 -42.69
CA LEU A 210 -31.59 -5.03 -42.13
C LEU A 210 -32.33 -6.12 -42.93
N GLU A 211 -32.28 -7.36 -42.44
CA GLU A 211 -33.26 -8.37 -42.83
C GLU A 211 -34.51 -8.15 -41.99
N LEU A 212 -35.56 -7.66 -42.65
CA LEU A 212 -36.91 -7.62 -42.12
C LEU A 212 -37.44 -9.06 -42.14
N GLU A 213 -37.53 -9.69 -40.97
CA GLU A 213 -38.28 -10.94 -40.81
C GLU A 213 -39.77 -10.64 -41.01
N GLU A 214 -40.35 -11.22 -42.07
CA GLU A 214 -41.79 -11.24 -42.32
C GLU A 214 -42.46 -12.25 -41.37
N ASP A 215 -43.58 -11.80 -40.81
CA ASP A 215 -44.44 -12.53 -39.87
C ASP A 215 -44.84 -13.92 -40.39
N GLU A 216 -44.48 -14.98 -39.65
CA GLU A 216 -45.06 -16.32 -39.78
C GLU A 216 -46.07 -16.58 -38.65
N GLU A 217 -47.28 -16.95 -39.05
CA GLU A 217 -48.48 -17.17 -38.23
C GLU A 217 -48.35 -18.32 -37.19
N PRO A 218 -49.17 -18.30 -36.13
CA PRO A 218 -49.08 -19.26 -35.03
C PRO A 218 -49.72 -20.60 -35.40
N SER A 219 -49.02 -21.71 -35.12
CA SER A 219 -49.63 -23.04 -35.07
C SER A 219 -49.87 -23.45 -33.62
N GLU A 220 -51.15 -23.66 -33.30
CA GLU A 220 -51.63 -24.52 -32.23
C GLU A 220 -51.13 -25.95 -32.49
N ASP A 221 -50.60 -26.67 -31.50
CA ASP A 221 -51.36 -27.71 -30.79
C ASP A 221 -50.48 -28.56 -29.84
N GLN A 222 -51.02 -28.76 -28.63
CA GLN A 222 -51.08 -29.98 -27.81
C GLN A 222 -49.88 -30.76 -27.22
N SER A 223 -50.19 -31.27 -26.02
CA SER A 223 -49.69 -32.45 -25.28
C SER A 223 -48.41 -32.25 -24.45
N SER A 224 -48.48 -32.11 -23.11
CA SER A 224 -48.81 -33.09 -22.05
C SER A 224 -47.68 -34.06 -21.71
N GLU A 225 -47.07 -33.91 -20.53
CA GLU A 225 -46.51 -34.95 -19.64
C GLU A 225 -45.85 -34.24 -18.44
N GLU A 226 -46.54 -34.07 -17.31
CA GLU A 226 -46.64 -34.98 -16.15
C GLU A 226 -45.30 -35.47 -15.52
N ASN A 227 -45.02 -34.92 -14.33
CA ASN A 227 -44.47 -35.56 -13.11
C ASN A 227 -42.96 -35.90 -13.03
N PRO A 228 -42.42 -36.17 -11.82
CA PRO A 228 -42.57 -35.43 -10.56
C PRO A 228 -41.24 -35.28 -9.77
N SER A 229 -41.32 -34.48 -8.70
CA SER A 229 -40.51 -34.48 -7.46
C SER A 229 -39.54 -35.64 -7.22
N THR A 230 -38.30 -35.32 -6.78
CA THR A 230 -37.60 -36.17 -5.82
C THR A 230 -36.86 -35.34 -4.78
N GLU A 231 -37.42 -35.42 -3.58
CA GLU A 231 -36.91 -35.05 -2.27
C GLU A 231 -35.99 -36.17 -1.76
N LYS A 232 -34.91 -35.83 -1.04
CA LYS A 232 -34.05 -36.64 -0.13
C LYS A 232 -32.71 -35.91 0.00
N GLU A 233 -32.07 -35.77 1.16
CA GLU A 233 -32.35 -36.03 2.57
C GLU A 233 -31.28 -35.22 3.34
#